data_AF-A0A2W7A716-F1
#
_entry.id   AF-A0A2W7A716-F1
#
_cell.length_a   1.000
_cell.length_b   1.000
_cell.length_c   1.000
_cell.angle_alpha   90.00
_cell.angle_beta   90.00
_cell.angle_gamma   90.00
#
_symmetry.space_group_name_H-M   'P 1'
#
loop_
_entity.id
_entity.type
_entity.pdbx_description
1 polymer ?
#
loop_
_entity_poly.entity_id
_entity_poly.type
_entity_poly.pdbx_seq_one_letter_code
_entity_poly.pdbx_strand_id
1 'polypeptide(L)'
;IFASAAGLGFATLQVVGSMLYAYFAVARLGVPGAGAGAVWPAVLNMFALQGLLAGPGHALWSSLWGYSLGLAKFAPPGQGAGLVRNGLLAAMLSHAAFNALALEPSWWLNRVGLVLVITALWFVVMRCLRYALALTPKG
;
A
#
# COMPACT_ATOMS: atom_id res chain seq x y z
N ILE A 1 -9.19 -7.05 8.92
CA ILE A 1 -8.37 -8.27 9.06
C ILE A 1 -8.21 -8.97 7.71
N PHE A 2 -9.24 -9.61 7.12
CA PHE A 2 -9.09 -10.32 5.83
C PHE A 2 -8.62 -9.43 4.67
N ALA A 3 -9.18 -8.23 4.52
CA ALA A 3 -8.75 -7.30 3.48
C ALA A 3 -7.29 -6.85 3.66
N SER A 4 -6.87 -6.60 4.91
CA SER A 4 -5.49 -6.26 5.26
C SER A 4 -4.52 -7.41 4.96
N ALA A 5 -4.92 -8.65 5.27
CA ALA A 5 -4.13 -9.85 4.97
C ALA A 5 -3.98 -10.08 3.45
N ALA A 6 -5.05 -9.89 2.68
CA ALA A 6 -5.00 -9.93 1.22
C ALA A 6 -4.06 -8.84 0.66
N GLY A 7 -4.15 -7.61 1.17
CA GLY A 7 -3.24 -6.52 0.83
C GLY A 7 -1.77 -6.87 1.10
N LEU A 8 -1.46 -7.46 2.25
CA LEU A 8 -0.09 -7.90 2.59
C LEU A 8 0.43 -9.00 1.64
N GLY A 9 -0.45 -9.90 1.19
CA GLY A 9 -0.11 -10.87 0.14
C GLY A 9 0.32 -10.20 -1.17
N PHE A 10 -0.45 -9.20 -1.64
CA PHE A 10 -0.10 -8.42 -2.84
C PHE A 10 1.18 -7.60 -2.67
N ALA A 11 1.41 -7.02 -1.48
CA ALA A 11 2.66 -6.33 -1.17
C ALA A 11 3.87 -7.27 -1.29
N THR A 12 3.75 -8.49 -0.77
CA THR A 12 4.80 -9.50 -0.85
C THR A 12 5.12 -9.84 -2.31
N LEU A 13 4.09 -10.05 -3.14
CA LEU A 13 4.27 -10.29 -4.57
C LEU A 13 4.94 -9.11 -5.28
N GLN A 14 4.56 -7.87 -4.94
CA GLN A 14 5.16 -6.67 -5.50
C GLN A 14 6.65 -6.56 -5.16
N VAL A 15 7.01 -6.80 -3.90
CA VAL A 15 8.42 -6.74 -3.45
C VAL A 15 9.23 -7.84 -4.12
N VAL A 16 8.75 -9.09 -4.12
CA VAL A 16 9.44 -10.21 -4.76
C VAL A 16 9.62 -9.96 -6.27
N GLY A 17 8.56 -9.52 -6.97
CA GLY A 17 8.64 -9.22 -8.40
C GLY A 17 9.61 -8.09 -8.71
N SER A 18 9.64 -7.05 -7.89
CA SER A 18 10.56 -5.91 -8.00
C SER A 18 12.02 -6.33 -7.79
N MET A 19 12.27 -7.22 -6.83
CA MET A 19 13.60 -7.80 -6.61
C MET A 19 14.06 -8.67 -7.78
N LEU A 20 13.18 -9.52 -8.31
CA LEU A 20 13.48 -10.35 -9.48
C LEU A 20 13.76 -9.50 -10.72
N TYR A 21 12.99 -8.43 -10.93
CA TYR A 21 13.23 -7.48 -12.01
C TYR A 21 14.59 -6.82 -11.88
N ALA A 22 14.91 -6.25 -10.72
CA ALA A 22 16.21 -5.61 -10.48
C ALA A 22 17.38 -6.59 -10.66
N TYR A 23 17.23 -7.82 -10.16
CA TYR A 23 18.23 -8.87 -10.36
C TYR A 23 18.44 -9.20 -11.85
N PHE A 24 17.37 -9.44 -12.62
CA PHE A 24 17.49 -9.79 -14.03
C PHE A 24 17.89 -8.62 -14.92
N ALA A 25 17.44 -7.40 -14.63
CA ALA A 25 17.84 -6.20 -15.36
C ALA A 25 19.35 -6.00 -15.31
N VAL A 26 19.98 -6.25 -14.16
CA VAL A 26 21.43 -6.10 -14.03
C VAL A 26 22.21 -7.37 -14.41
N ALA A 27 21.69 -8.55 -14.09
CA ALA A 27 22.37 -9.83 -14.35
C ALA A 27 22.27 -10.32 -15.81
N ARG A 28 21.23 -9.93 -16.58
CA ARG A 28 21.02 -10.43 -17.96
C ARG A 28 21.19 -9.39 -19.06
N LEU A 29 20.94 -8.11 -18.80
CA LEU A 29 20.96 -7.09 -19.86
C LEU A 29 22.29 -6.32 -19.95
N GLY A 30 23.23 -6.55 -19.04
CA GLY A 30 24.55 -5.91 -19.06
C GLY A 30 24.44 -4.40 -19.24
N VAL A 31 23.94 -3.68 -18.22
CA VAL A 31 23.90 -2.21 -18.28
C VAL A 31 25.35 -1.71 -18.43
N PRO A 32 25.71 -1.02 -19.53
CA PRO A 32 27.08 -0.54 -19.72
C PRO A 32 27.46 0.38 -18.55
N GLY A 33 28.50 0.00 -17.79
CA GLY A 33 28.99 0.76 -16.63
C GLY A 33 28.48 0.30 -15.26
N ALA A 34 27.53 -0.63 -15.17
CA ALA A 34 27.11 -1.22 -13.89
C ALA A 34 27.90 -2.51 -13.61
N GLY A 35 29.07 -2.39 -12.97
CA GLY A 35 29.75 -3.57 -12.44
C GLY A 35 28.90 -4.30 -11.40
N ALA A 36 29.21 -5.56 -11.10
CA ALA A 36 28.51 -6.37 -10.09
C ALA A 36 28.35 -5.67 -8.72
N GLY A 37 29.20 -4.69 -8.40
CA GLY A 37 29.11 -3.85 -7.19
C GLY A 37 27.98 -2.81 -7.19
N ALA A 38 27.41 -2.43 -8.35
CA ALA A 38 26.31 -1.47 -8.46
C ALA A 38 24.91 -2.12 -8.33
N VAL A 39 24.82 -3.45 -8.51
CA VAL A 39 23.57 -4.21 -8.40
C VAL A 39 23.03 -4.14 -6.98
N TRP A 40 23.88 -4.45 -5.99
CA TRP A 40 23.45 -4.59 -4.62
C TRP A 40 22.94 -3.30 -3.98
N PRO A 41 23.59 -2.13 -4.16
CA PRO A 41 23.06 -0.87 -3.69
C PRO A 41 21.68 -0.53 -4.27
N ALA A 42 21.45 -0.79 -5.56
CA ALA A 42 20.16 -0.54 -6.20
C ALA A 42 19.05 -1.46 -5.65
N VAL A 43 19.35 -2.76 -5.54
CA VAL A 43 18.43 -3.74 -4.96
C VAL A 43 18.12 -3.43 -3.49
N LEU A 44 19.13 -3.09 -2.69
CA LEU A 44 18.96 -2.74 -1.27
C LEU A 44 18.18 -1.43 -1.08
N ASN A 45 18.43 -0.41 -1.90
CA ASN A 45 17.67 0.85 -1.85
C ASN A 45 16.20 0.64 -2.24
N MET A 46 15.95 -0.18 -3.26
CA MET A 46 14.60 -0.57 -3.68
C MET A 46 13.90 -1.38 -2.59
N PHE A 47 14.59 -2.30 -1.92
CA PHE A 47 14.05 -3.04 -0.77
C PHE A 47 13.76 -2.13 0.43
N ALA A 48 14.66 -1.20 0.76
CA ALA A 48 14.46 -0.28 1.88
C ALA A 48 13.26 0.65 1.68
N LEU A 49 13.03 1.12 0.45
CA LEU A 49 11.93 2.04 0.14
C LEU A 49 10.62 1.29 -0.18
N GLN A 50 10.63 0.31 -1.07
CA GLN A 50 9.43 -0.44 -1.43
C GLN A 50 9.11 -1.54 -0.43
N GLY A 51 10.09 -2.33 0.00
CA GLY A 51 9.87 -3.45 0.91
C GLY A 51 9.29 -3.02 2.26
N LEU A 52 9.83 -1.94 2.83
CA LEU A 52 9.42 -1.47 4.15
C LEU A 52 8.09 -0.70 4.15
N LEU A 53 7.78 0.01 3.06
CA LEU A 53 6.62 0.91 3.00
C LEU A 53 5.43 0.34 2.21
N ALA A 54 5.66 -0.55 1.24
CA ALA A 54 4.57 -1.18 0.48
C ALA A 54 3.75 -2.12 1.35
N GLY A 55 4.36 -2.87 2.28
CA GLY A 55 3.65 -3.74 3.22
C GLY A 55 2.59 -2.99 4.05
N PRO A 56 2.99 -2.02 4.87
CA PRO A 56 2.07 -1.17 5.63
C PRO A 56 1.09 -0.42 4.72
N GLY A 57 1.54 0.08 3.58
CA GLY A 57 0.69 0.73 2.60
C GLY A 57 -0.47 -0.15 2.13
N HIS A 58 -0.16 -1.34 1.58
CA HIS A 58 -1.20 -2.27 1.10
C HIS A 58 -2.13 -2.72 2.20
N ALA A 59 -1.64 -2.92 3.41
CA ALA A 59 -2.50 -3.17 4.55
C ALA A 59 -3.50 -2.01 4.77
N LEU A 60 -3.08 -0.75 4.64
CA LEU A 60 -3.92 0.42 4.90
C LEU A 60 -4.99 0.65 3.84
N TRP A 61 -4.66 0.75 2.54
CA TRP A 61 -5.68 0.98 1.52
C TRP A 61 -6.59 -0.23 1.30
N SER A 62 -6.08 -1.46 1.45
CA SER A 62 -6.96 -2.64 1.46
C SER A 62 -7.90 -2.64 2.68
N SER A 63 -7.45 -2.13 3.83
CA SER A 63 -8.33 -1.97 4.99
C SER A 63 -9.43 -0.92 4.78
N LEU A 64 -9.15 0.16 4.05
CA LEU A 64 -10.17 1.16 3.68
C LEU A 64 -11.27 0.55 2.81
N TRP A 65 -10.89 -0.20 1.77
CA TRP A 65 -11.87 -0.87 0.92
C TRP A 65 -12.62 -1.98 1.70
N GLY A 66 -11.90 -2.78 2.49
CA GLY A 66 -12.50 -3.80 3.35
C GLY A 66 -13.51 -3.24 4.37
N TYR A 67 -13.23 -2.08 4.94
CA TYR A 67 -14.16 -1.38 5.84
C TYR A 67 -15.44 -0.97 5.10
N SER A 68 -15.32 -0.40 3.89
CA SER A 68 -16.48 -0.01 3.08
C SER A 68 -17.35 -1.19 2.65
N LEU A 69 -16.72 -2.34 2.32
CA LEU A 69 -17.43 -3.59 2.04
C LEU A 69 -18.17 -4.11 3.26
N GLY A 70 -17.53 -4.02 4.44
CA GLY A 70 -18.14 -4.35 5.72
C GLY A 70 -19.39 -3.51 6.01
N LEU A 71 -19.29 -2.18 5.83
CA LEU A 71 -20.44 -1.28 5.98
C LEU A 71 -21.54 -1.59 4.96
N ALA A 72 -21.18 -1.80 3.69
CA ALA A 72 -22.13 -2.05 2.62
C ALA A 72 -22.95 -3.33 2.84
N LYS A 73 -22.35 -4.37 3.45
CA LYS A 73 -23.02 -5.64 3.75
C LYS A 73 -24.20 -5.48 4.73
N PHE A 74 -24.13 -4.49 5.63
CA PHE A 74 -25.15 -4.24 6.66
C PHE A 74 -25.97 -2.97 6.37
N ALA A 75 -25.76 -2.34 5.21
CA ALA A 75 -26.46 -1.12 4.84
C ALA A 75 -27.90 -1.41 4.33
N PRO A 76 -28.83 -0.44 4.45
CA PRO A 76 -30.16 -0.55 3.87
C PRO A 76 -30.12 -0.82 2.36
N PRO A 77 -31.18 -1.46 1.79
CA PRO A 77 -31.28 -1.71 0.36
C PRO A 77 -31.06 -0.44 -0.46
N GLY A 78 -30.19 -0.51 -1.47
CA GLY A 78 -29.85 0.62 -2.35
C GLY A 78 -28.68 1.50 -1.91
N GLN A 79 -28.21 1.41 -0.65
CA GLN A 79 -27.09 2.24 -0.16
C GLN A 79 -25.73 1.55 -0.24
N GLY A 80 -25.72 0.22 -0.27
CA GLY A 80 -24.47 -0.58 -0.28
C GLY A 80 -23.56 -0.28 -1.47
N ALA A 81 -24.10 -0.14 -2.68
CA ALA A 81 -23.31 0.11 -3.89
C ALA A 81 -22.52 1.43 -3.82
N GLY A 82 -23.13 2.49 -3.25
CA GLY A 82 -22.46 3.78 -3.05
C GLY A 82 -21.30 3.68 -2.06
N LEU A 83 -21.48 2.93 -0.97
CA LEU A 83 -20.43 2.70 0.03
C LEU A 83 -19.23 1.95 -0.57
N VAL A 84 -19.48 0.87 -1.32
CA VAL A 84 -18.42 0.10 -2.00
C VAL A 84 -17.65 0.98 -2.99
N ARG A 85 -18.37 1.74 -3.83
CA ARG A 85 -17.76 2.64 -4.81
C ARG A 85 -16.87 3.68 -4.14
N ASN A 86 -17.37 4.35 -3.11
CA ASN A 86 -16.64 5.41 -2.43
C ASN A 86 -15.40 4.87 -1.71
N GLY A 87 -15.50 3.70 -1.06
CA GLY A 87 -14.36 3.05 -0.43
C GLY A 87 -13.32 2.54 -1.42
N LEU A 88 -13.76 2.02 -2.57
CA LEU A 88 -12.87 1.63 -3.67
C LEU A 88 -12.13 2.84 -4.23
N LEU A 89 -12.84 3.93 -4.50
CA LEU A 89 -12.23 5.19 -4.97
C LEU A 89 -11.21 5.71 -3.96
N ALA A 90 -11.55 5.73 -2.66
CA ALA A 90 -10.62 6.14 -1.62
C ALA A 90 -9.35 5.27 -1.58
N ALA A 91 -9.50 3.94 -1.71
CA ALA A 91 -8.36 3.02 -1.75
C ALA A 91 -7.49 3.24 -3.01
N MET A 92 -8.11 3.39 -4.18
CA MET A 92 -7.40 3.67 -5.43
C MET A 92 -6.64 4.99 -5.39
N LEU A 93 -7.26 6.06 -4.89
CA LEU A 93 -6.61 7.36 -4.76
C LEU A 93 -5.46 7.32 -3.75
N SER A 94 -5.63 6.60 -2.64
CA SER A 94 -4.57 6.42 -1.63
C SER A 94 -3.37 5.67 -2.21
N HIS A 95 -3.62 4.61 -2.98
CA HIS A 95 -2.57 3.86 -3.67
C HIS A 95 -1.90 4.71 -4.77
N ALA A 96 -2.67 5.44 -5.58
CA ALA A 96 -2.14 6.33 -6.60
C ALA A 96 -1.25 7.42 -5.99
N ALA A 97 -1.66 8.03 -4.87
CA ALA A 97 -0.87 9.01 -4.15
C ALA A 97 0.45 8.42 -3.61
N PHE A 98 0.41 7.19 -3.07
CA PHE A 98 1.62 6.48 -2.65
C PHE A 98 2.58 6.27 -3.83
N ASN A 99 2.07 5.81 -4.98
CA ASN A 99 2.91 5.59 -6.17
C ASN A 99 3.48 6.90 -6.72
N ALA A 100 2.69 7.97 -6.75
CA ALA A 100 3.15 9.28 -7.19
C ALA A 100 4.30 9.79 -6.30
N LEU A 101 4.13 9.70 -4.97
CA LEU A 101 5.19 10.07 -4.02
C LEU A 101 6.40 9.16 -4.12
N ALA A 102 6.20 7.85 -4.33
CA ALA A 102 7.30 6.89 -4.49
C ALA A 102 8.17 7.17 -5.74
N LEU A 103 7.58 7.78 -6.78
CA LEU A 103 8.27 8.18 -8.02
C LEU A 103 8.82 9.62 -7.98
N GLU A 104 8.50 10.40 -6.94
CA GLU A 104 8.97 11.78 -6.78
C GLU A 104 10.51 11.83 -6.72
N PRO A 105 11.18 12.57 -7.64
CA PRO A 105 12.65 12.65 -7.67
C PRO A 105 13.26 13.36 -6.46
N SER A 106 12.52 14.28 -5.84
CA SER A 106 12.97 14.97 -4.64
C SER A 106 13.07 14.01 -3.46
N TRP A 107 14.29 13.79 -2.96
CA TRP A 107 14.56 12.90 -1.83
C TRP A 107 13.72 13.23 -0.59
N TRP A 108 13.56 14.53 -0.28
CA TRP A 108 12.84 14.96 0.92
C TRP A 108 11.33 14.83 0.74
N LEU A 109 10.78 15.20 -0.41
CA LEU A 109 9.35 15.07 -0.71
C LEU A 109 8.93 13.61 -0.73
N ASN A 110 9.72 12.75 -1.38
CA ASN A 110 9.49 11.32 -1.44
C ASN A 110 9.40 10.73 -0.01
N ARG A 111 10.44 10.89 0.80
CA ARG A 111 10.51 10.22 2.11
C ARG A 111 9.55 10.81 3.13
N VAL A 112 9.54 12.13 3.26
CA VAL A 112 8.66 12.81 4.22
C VAL A 112 7.20 12.64 3.79
N GLY A 113 6.91 12.81 2.50
CA GLY A 113 5.57 12.63 1.94
C GLY A 113 5.04 11.22 2.14
N LEU A 114 5.84 10.18 1.87
CA LEU A 114 5.45 8.79 2.09
C LEU A 114 5.14 8.51 3.57
N VAL A 115 5.98 8.97 4.49
CA VAL A 115 5.74 8.80 5.94
C VAL A 115 4.46 9.52 6.37
N LEU A 116 4.23 10.74 5.90
CA LEU A 116 3.03 11.52 6.21
C LEU A 116 1.77 10.83 5.66
N VAL A 117 1.79 10.35 4.42
CA VAL A 117 0.65 9.64 3.82
C VAL A 117 0.33 8.35 4.57
N ILE A 118 1.34 7.52 4.85
CA ILE A 118 1.16 6.27 5.61
C ILE A 118 0.60 6.57 7.00
N THR A 119 1.13 7.59 7.67
CA THR A 119 0.69 7.99 9.01
C THR A 119 -0.74 8.52 8.99
N ALA A 120 -1.11 9.36 8.02
CA ALA A 120 -2.47 9.86 7.85
C ALA A 120 -3.45 8.71 7.60
N LEU A 121 -3.12 7.80 6.68
CA LEU A 121 -3.93 6.61 6.39
C LEU A 121 -4.07 5.69 7.59
N TRP A 122 -2.99 5.51 8.38
CA TRP A 122 -3.04 4.79 9.65
C TRP A 122 -4.06 5.39 10.61
N PHE A 123 -4.04 6.72 10.80
CA PHE A 123 -5.02 7.38 11.65
C PHE A 123 -6.46 7.22 11.15
N VAL A 124 -6.68 7.27 9.84
CA VAL A 124 -8.01 7.04 9.23
C VAL A 124 -8.48 5.61 9.49
N VAL A 125 -7.65 4.61 9.17
CA VAL A 125 -7.99 3.19 9.38
C VAL A 125 -8.25 2.90 10.85
N MET A 126 -7.44 3.46 11.77
CA MET A 126 -7.67 3.32 13.21
C MET A 126 -8.97 3.97 13.67
N ARG A 127 -9.40 5.10 13.07
CA ARG A 127 -10.73 5.68 13.33
C ARG A 127 -11.84 4.76 12.83
N CYS A 128 -11.73 4.24 11.61
CA CYS A 128 -12.70 3.29 11.05
C CYS A 128 -12.83 2.04 11.91
N LEU A 129 -11.71 1.48 12.38
CA LEU A 129 -11.68 0.31 13.24
C LEU A 129 -12.32 0.57 14.60
N ARG A 130 -11.97 1.69 15.27
CA ARG A 130 -12.59 2.07 16.54
C ARG A 130 -14.10 2.28 16.41
N TYR A 131 -14.54 2.90 15.31
CA TYR A 131 -15.96 3.08 15.03
C TYR A 131 -16.66 1.74 14.84
N ALA A 132 -16.07 0.82 14.07
CA ALA A 132 -16.63 -0.53 13.90
C ALA A 132 -16.72 -1.30 15.23
N LEU A 133 -15.69 -1.23 16.07
CA LEU A 133 -15.68 -1.88 17.39
C LEU A 133 -16.71 -1.28 18.35
N ALA A 134 -16.96 0.02 18.29
CA ALA A 134 -17.97 0.68 19.12
C ALA A 134 -19.40 0.27 18.75
N LEU A 135 -19.64 -0.12 17.50
CA LEU A 135 -20.94 -0.60 17.02
C LEU A 135 -21.19 -2.09 17.33
N THR A 136 -20.15 -2.85 17.66
CA THR A 136 -20.29 -4.26 18.03
C THR A 136 -20.79 -4.33 19.48
N PRO A 137 -21.93 -4.99 19.76
CA PRO A 137 -22.36 -5.22 21.14
C PRO A 137 -21.28 -6.02 21.87
N LYS A 138 -20.89 -5.57 23.06
CA LYS A 138 -20.07 -6.37 23.97
C LYS A 138 -20.97 -7.51 24.44
N GLY A 139 -20.79 -8.70 23.85
CA GLY A 139 -21.41 -9.94 24.33
C GLY A 139 -20.94 -10.27 25.74
#